data_AF-A0A917TIF7-F1
#
_entry.id   AF-A0A917TIF7-F1
#
_cell.length_a   1.000
_cell.length_b   1.000
_cell.length_c   1.000
_cell.angle_alpha   90.00
_cell.angle_beta   90.00
_cell.angle_gamma   90.00
#
_symmetry.space_group_name_H-M   'P 1'
#
loop_
_entity.id
_entity.type
_entity.pdbx_description
1 polymer ?
#
loop_
_entity_poly.entity_id
_entity_poly.type
_entity_poly.pdbx_seq_one_letter_code
_entity_poly.pdbx_strand_id
1 'polypeptide(L)' 'MVTVLHAGGWRVESVWLDRDGCGERAWNRALDPWGVEHWCTTSQLQELLHRHGLDIGDLVLEQPGRPVGGRGDECE' A
#
# COMPACT_ATOMS: atom_id res chain seq x y z
N MET A 1 -1.15 1.35 -12.18
CA MET A 1 -0.26 2.22 -11.38
C MET A 1 -0.44 1.78 -9.93
N VAL A 2 0.52 1.06 -9.36
CA VAL A 2 0.41 0.61 -7.97
C VAL A 2 1.09 1.65 -7.11
N THR A 3 0.33 2.21 -6.18
CA THR A 3 0.88 3.08 -5.14
C THR A 3 0.91 2.27 -3.86
N VAL A 4 2.08 2.21 -3.22
CA VAL A 4 2.23 1.55 -1.93
C VAL A 4 1.97 2.60 -0.86
N LEU A 5 1.01 2.32 0.00
CA LEU A 5 0.62 3.15 1.12
C LEU A 5 1.17 2.56 2.42
N HIS A 6 1.76 3.36 3.31
CA HIS A 6 2.36 2.86 4.55
C HIS A 6 1.84 3.53 5.83
N ALA A 7 1.60 2.74 6.88
CA ALA A 7 1.29 3.21 8.23
C ALA A 7 1.73 2.16 9.26
N GLY A 8 2.52 2.53 10.27
CA GLY A 8 2.90 1.61 11.36
C GLY A 8 3.56 0.29 10.92
N GLY A 9 4.29 0.28 9.78
CA GLY A 9 4.91 -0.92 9.21
C GLY A 9 4.04 -1.71 8.24
N TRP A 10 2.76 -1.32 8.07
CA TRP A 10 1.90 -1.88 7.03
C TRP A 10 2.28 -1.37 5.65
N ARG A 11 2.08 -2.21 4.63
CA ARG A 11 2.17 -1.85 3.22
C ARG A 11 0.88 -2.21 2.52
N VAL A 12 0.27 -1.25 1.85
CA VAL A 12 -1.02 -1.44 1.18
C VAL A 12 -0.90 -1.09 -0.30
N GLU A 13 -1.32 -2.01 -1.16
CA GLU A 13 -1.38 -1.83 -2.61
C GLU A 13 -2.85 -1.87 -3.07
N SER A 14 -3.33 -0.80 -3.71
CA SER A 14 -4.68 -0.80 -4.29
C SER A 14 -4.70 -1.52 -5.64
N VAL A 15 -5.59 -2.49 -5.78
CA VAL A 15 -5.79 -3.32 -6.96
C VAL A 15 -7.25 -3.22 -7.40
N TRP A 16 -7.49 -2.77 -8.62
CA TRP A 16 -8.83 -2.77 -9.21
C TRP A 16 -9.09 -4.16 -9.78
N LEU A 17 -10.07 -4.89 -9.22
CA LEU A 17 -10.43 -6.22 -9.69
C LEU A 17 -11.94 -6.30 -9.94
N ASP A 18 -12.31 -6.55 -11.19
CA ASP A 18 -13.63 -7.05 -11.58
C ASP A 18 -13.65 -8.57 -11.34
N ARG A 19 -13.66 -9.01 -10.08
CA ARG A 19 -13.54 -10.45 -9.79
C ARG A 19 -14.89 -11.18 -9.81
N ASP A 20 -15.99 -10.45 -9.61
CA ASP A 20 -17.30 -11.06 -9.33
C ASP A 20 -18.42 -10.66 -10.32
N GLY A 21 -18.10 -9.97 -11.42
CA GLY A 21 -19.08 -9.58 -12.45
C GLY A 21 -20.22 -8.65 -11.97
N CYS A 22 -20.17 -8.20 -10.71
CA CYS A 22 -21.11 -7.27 -10.09
C CYS A 22 -20.68 -5.79 -10.24
N GLY A 23 -19.68 -5.52 -11.07
CA GLY A 23 -19.10 -4.20 -11.31
C GLY A 23 -17.71 -4.04 -10.69
N GLU A 24 -17.00 -3.00 -11.15
CA GLU A 24 -15.65 -2.67 -10.70
C GLU A 24 -15.63 -2.45 -9.18
N ARG A 25 -14.96 -3.36 -8.45
CA ARG A 25 -14.76 -3.22 -7.01
C ARG A 25 -13.29 -2.99 -6.73
N ALA A 26 -12.99 -1.93 -5.99
CA ALA A 26 -11.64 -1.66 -5.50
C ALA A 26 -11.27 -2.66 -4.41
N TRP A 27 -10.18 -3.38 -4.62
CA TRP A 27 -9.56 -4.26 -3.64
C TRP A 27 -8.22 -3.68 -3.21
N ASN A 28 -7.76 -4.07 -2.04
CA ASN A 28 -6.46 -3.72 -1.50
C ASN A 28 -5.77 -4.99 -1.05
N ARG A 29 -4.48 -5.09 -1.38
CA ARG A 29 -3.56 -6.07 -0.84
C ARG A 29 -2.79 -5.38 0.29
N ALA A 30 -3.03 -5.78 1.52
CA ALA A 30 -2.36 -5.25 2.70
C ALA A 30 -1.40 -6.28 3.28
N LEU A 31 -0.16 -5.87 3.51
CA LEU A 31 0.87 -6.64 4.20
C LEU A 31 1.08 -6.03 5.58
N ASP A 32 0.96 -6.83 6.63
CA ASP A 32 1.20 -6.39 8.00
C ASP A 32 2.72 -6.29 8.31
N PRO A 33 3.12 -5.74 9.48
CA PRO A 33 4.53 -5.61 9.86
C PRO A 33 5.28 -6.94 10.01
N TRP A 34 4.56 -8.07 10.11
CA TRP A 34 5.11 -9.42 10.20
C TRP A 34 5.16 -10.14 8.84
N GLY A 35 4.67 -9.49 7.78
CA GLY A 35 4.64 -10.03 6.42
C GLY A 35 3.42 -10.90 6.09
N VAL A 36 2.38 -10.89 6.92
CA VAL A 36 1.11 -11.59 6.63
C VAL A 36 0.31 -10.78 5.61
N GLU A 37 -0.23 -11.47 4.60
CA GLU A 37 -1.01 -10.87 3.52
C GLU A 37 -2.51 -10.93 3.78
N HIS A 38 -3.19 -9.82 3.50
CA HIS A 38 -4.63 -9.64 3.61
C HIS A 38 -5.20 -9.04 2.32
N TRP A 39 -6.26 -9.65 1.79
CA TRP A 39 -7.04 -9.10 0.68
C TRP A 39 -8.35 -8.53 1.21
N CYS A 40 -8.57 -7.23 1.01
CA CYS A 40 -9.68 -6.52 1.62
C CYS A 40 -10.19 -5.38 0.72
N THR A 41 -11.49 -5.09 0.78
CA THR A 41 -12.05 -3.84 0.24
C THR A 41 -11.58 -2.65 1.09
N THR A 42 -11.78 -1.42 0.61
CA THR A 42 -11.40 -0.21 1.36
C THR A 42 -12.05 -0.13 2.75
N SER A 43 -13.32 -0.50 2.88
CA SER A 43 -14.00 -0.53 4.19
C SER A 43 -13.40 -1.58 5.13
N GLN A 44 -13.11 -2.78 4.61
CA GLN A 44 -12.47 -3.84 5.40
C GLN A 44 -11.03 -3.48 5.79
N LEU A 45 -10.31 -2.75 4.93
CA LEU A 45 -8.98 -2.22 5.23
C LEU A 45 -9.04 -1.24 6.40
N GLN A 46 -10.00 -0.31 6.39
CA GLN A 46 -10.19 0.63 7.49
C GLN A 46 -10.46 -0.10 8.80
N GLU A 47 -11.37 -1.07 8.81
CA GLU A 47 -11.65 -1.90 10.00
C GLU A 47 -10.43 -2.73 10.45
N LEU A 48 -9.59 -3.19 9.51
CA LEU A 48 -8.36 -3.90 9.81
C LEU A 48 -7.37 -2.96 10.51
N LEU A 49 -7.08 -1.80 9.94
CA LEU A 49 -6.15 -0.82 10.52
C LEU A 49 -6.62 -0.32 11.89
N HIS A 50 -7.92 -0.02 12.05
CA HIS A 50 -8.48 0.42 13.33
C HIS A 50 -8.31 -0.61 14.44
N ARG A 51 -8.41 -1.92 14.14
CA ARG A 51 -8.14 -3.00 15.12
C ARG A 51 -6.69 -3.02 15.60
N HIS A 52 -5.77 -2.49 14.81
CA HIS A 52 -4.35 -2.34 15.14
C HIS A 52 -3.99 -0.94 15.63
N GLY A 53 -4.98 -0.08 15.91
CA GLY A 53 -4.78 1.28 16.43
C GLY A 53 -4.28 2.29 15.40
N LEU A 54 -4.46 2.01 14.10
CA LEU A 54 -4.08 2.87 12.98
C LEU A 54 -5.32 3.41 12.28
N ASP A 55 -5.23 4.62 11.72
CA ASP A 55 -6.28 5.15 10.85
C ASP A 55 -5.90 4.99 9.37
N ILE A 56 -6.91 4.85 8.50
CA ILE A 56 -6.67 4.78 7.05
C ILE A 56 -6.10 6.11 6.50
N GLY A 57 -6.36 7.23 7.18
CA GLY A 57 -5.77 8.53 6.88
C GLY A 57 -4.29 8.65 7.22
N ASP A 58 -3.74 7.74 8.01
CA ASP A 58 -2.30 7.69 8.33
C ASP A 58 -1.47 7.07 7.20
N LEU A 59 -2.14 6.46 6.22
CA LEU A 59 -1.51 5.87 5.06
C LEU A 59 -0.90 6.98 4.17
N VAL A 60 0.42 6.98 4.04
CA VAL A 60 1.12 7.89 3.13
C VAL A 60 1.63 7.16 1.89
N LEU A 61 1.58 7.86 0.75
CA LEU A 61 1.99 7.34 -0.55
C LEU A 61 3.51 7.24 -0.62
N GLU A 62 4.03 6.02 -0.71
CA GLU A 62 5.39 5.78 -1.15
C GLU A 62 5.44 6.04 -2.66
N GLN A 63 6.05 7.16 -3.05
CA GLN A 63 6.41 7.35 -4.44
C GLN A 63 7.56 6.40 -4.76
N PRO A 64 7.55 5.70 -5.91
CA PRO A 64 8.70 4.91 -6.33
C PRO A 64 9.88 5.87 -6.41
N GLY A 65 10.83 5.72 -5.48
CA GLY A 65 11.97 6.60 -5.39
C GLY A 65 12.67 6.65 -6.74
N ARG A 66 12.94 7.86 -7.25
CA ARG A 66 14.06 8.03 -8.18
C ARG A 66 15.24 7.32 -7.54
N PRO A 67 16.00 6.48 -8.27
CA PRO A 67 17.25 5.99 -7.74
C PRO A 67 18.04 7.21 -7.29
N VAL A 68 18.42 7.25 -6.02
CA VAL A 68 19.44 8.18 -5.54
C VAL A 68 20.65 7.84 -6.39
N GLY A 69 20.89 8.67 -7.41
CA GLY A 69 22.06 8.57 -8.27
C GLY A 69 23.25 8.56 -7.35
N GLY A 70 24.01 7.47 -7.43
CA GLY A 70 25.23 7.29 -6.67
C GLY A 70 26.10 8.53 -6.82
N ARG A 71 26.60 8.99 -5.69
CA ARG A 71 27.75 9.86 -5.63
C ARG A 71 28.97 9.06 -6.11
N GLY A 72 29.23 9.09 -7.41
CA GLY A 72 30.57 9.05 -8.00
C GLY A 72 30.65 10.32 -8.85
N ASP A 73 31.39 11.36 -8.46
CA ASP A 73 32.85 11.43 -8.51
C ASP A 73 33.41 11.07 -9.89
N GLU A 74 34.37 11.90 -10.32
CA GLU A 74 35.25 11.78 -11.48
C GLU A 74 34.97 12.70 -12.69
N CYS A 75 36.03 13.48 -12.95
CA CYS A 75 36.39 14.43 -14.01
C CYS A 75 35.97 13.98 -15.43
N GLU A 76 35.67 14.86 -16.39
CA GLU A 76 36.53 15.88 -17.03
C GLU A 76 35.69 17.00 -17.69
#